data_AF-A0A7S2BWS2-F1
#
_entry.id   AF-A0A7S2BWS2-F1
#
_cell.length_a   1.000
_cell.length_b   1.000
_cell.length_c   1.000
_cell.angle_alpha   90.00
_cell.angle_beta   90.00
_cell.angle_gamma   90.00
#
_symmetry.space_group_name_H-M   'P 1'
#
loop_
_entity.id
_entity.type
_entity.pdbx_description
1 polymer ?
#
loop_
_entity_poly.entity_id
_entity_poly.type
_entity_poly.pdbx_seq_one_letter_code
_entity_poly.pdbx_strand_id
1 'polypeptide(L)'
;TYGKLYFSSNTYVGEVSGNLESYVAGNRVMSLTTSGGTLHGTWMADTVVAVSDRRLKDNIKPIGDALEKNQNALDYSSPPARGTRKAATTAEKGRAPEALSWVLRQLRPVSYNFKKGSDAKNVRFGFIADEMQKVLPQVVRDLPHQEETHKKTDEPPKKGIVYPDLIAVLTAMMRDFGTQMKDVQERVKTAEAELDRLDRVDPVDPLFM
;
A
#
# COMPACT_ATOMS: atom_id res chain seq x y z
N THR A 1 -12.47 -5.27 -45.81
CA THR A 1 -11.31 -4.45 -46.24
C THR A 1 -10.69 -3.89 -44.98
N TYR A 2 -9.52 -4.38 -44.56
CA TYR A 2 -8.84 -3.82 -43.38
C TYR A 2 -8.43 -2.38 -43.71
N GLY A 3 -8.78 -1.44 -42.83
CA GLY A 3 -8.47 -0.02 -42.98
C GLY A 3 -6.96 0.22 -43.00
N LYS A 4 -6.52 1.21 -43.78
CA LYS A 4 -5.11 1.61 -43.86
C LYS A 4 -4.72 2.38 -42.59
N LEU A 5 -3.59 2.02 -41.98
CA LEU A 5 -2.93 2.83 -40.96
C LEU A 5 -2.13 3.93 -41.67
N TYR A 6 -2.50 5.19 -41.45
CA TYR A 6 -1.76 6.35 -41.95
C TYR A 6 -1.00 6.99 -40.79
N PHE A 7 0.33 6.95 -40.86
CA PHE A 7 1.23 7.63 -39.93
C PHE A 7 1.68 8.96 -40.55
N SER A 8 1.84 10.00 -39.73
CA SER A 8 2.43 11.29 -40.15
C SER A 8 3.85 11.39 -39.62
N SER A 9 4.60 12.43 -40.02
CA SER A 9 5.97 12.65 -39.49
C SER A 9 6.02 12.73 -37.96
N ASN A 10 4.90 13.14 -37.33
CA ASN A 10 4.82 13.35 -35.88
C ASN A 10 3.94 12.31 -35.18
N THR A 11 3.35 11.37 -35.91
CA THR A 11 2.53 10.28 -35.36
C THR A 11 3.00 8.97 -35.96
N TYR A 12 3.79 8.22 -35.22
CA TYR A 12 4.44 7.00 -35.69
C TYR A 12 4.71 6.02 -34.54
N VAL A 13 5.00 4.78 -34.90
CA VAL A 13 5.56 3.76 -33.99
C VAL A 13 6.93 3.39 -34.56
N GLY A 14 7.97 3.47 -33.73
CA GLY A 14 9.35 3.27 -34.16
C GLY A 14 10.20 2.62 -33.07
N GLU A 15 11.28 1.96 -33.50
CA GLU A 15 12.29 1.43 -32.59
C GLU A 15 13.36 2.50 -32.35
N VAL A 16 13.67 2.73 -31.07
CA VAL A 16 14.67 3.71 -30.60
C VAL A 16 15.53 3.03 -29.56
N SER A 17 16.81 2.78 -29.90
CA SER A 17 17.80 2.17 -28.99
C SER A 17 17.34 0.84 -28.37
N GLY A 18 16.70 -0.02 -29.15
CA GLY A 18 16.18 -1.33 -28.73
C GLY A 18 14.81 -1.28 -28.03
N ASN A 19 14.20 -0.11 -27.86
CA ASN A 19 12.87 0.06 -27.28
C ASN A 19 11.86 0.40 -28.37
N LEU A 20 10.62 -0.06 -28.23
CA LEU A 20 9.52 0.30 -29.13
C LEU A 20 8.78 1.51 -28.55
N GLU A 21 8.80 2.63 -29.26
CA GLU A 21 8.15 3.87 -28.85
C GLU A 21 7.04 4.25 -29.82
N SER A 22 5.93 4.78 -29.28
CA SER A 22 4.84 5.33 -30.09
C SER A 22 4.63 6.80 -29.76
N TYR A 23 4.53 7.60 -30.83
CA TYR A 23 4.34 9.04 -30.79
C TYR A 23 2.99 9.40 -31.41
N VAL A 24 2.32 10.39 -30.83
CA VAL A 24 1.11 11.02 -31.38
C VAL A 24 1.29 12.53 -31.33
N ALA A 25 1.25 13.18 -32.49
CA ALA A 25 1.46 14.61 -32.65
C ALA A 25 2.75 15.13 -31.95
N GLY A 26 3.83 14.34 -32.01
CA GLY A 26 5.14 14.67 -31.44
C GLY A 26 5.29 14.33 -29.95
N ASN A 27 4.25 13.86 -29.28
CA ASN A 27 4.31 13.44 -27.88
C ASN A 27 4.44 11.92 -27.78
N ARG A 28 5.37 11.42 -26.96
CA ARG A 28 5.48 9.98 -26.69
C ARG A 28 4.30 9.54 -25.80
N VAL A 29 3.48 8.62 -26.31
CA VAL A 29 2.29 8.11 -25.60
C VAL A 29 2.53 6.74 -24.96
N MET A 30 3.43 5.93 -25.52
CA MET A 30 3.80 4.62 -24.98
C MET A 30 5.26 4.31 -25.31
N SER A 31 5.96 3.73 -24.34
CA SER A 31 7.29 3.14 -24.50
C SER A 31 7.25 1.69 -24.03
N LEU A 32 7.88 0.80 -24.78
CA LEU A 32 7.94 -0.63 -24.53
C LEU A 32 9.40 -1.05 -24.55
N THR A 33 9.80 -1.77 -23.50
CA THR A 33 11.13 -2.34 -23.31
C THR A 33 11.00 -3.86 -23.25
N THR A 34 12.14 -4.55 -23.20
CA THR A 34 12.16 -6.03 -23.04
C THR A 34 11.59 -6.51 -21.71
N SER A 35 11.52 -5.63 -20.70
CA SER A 35 11.04 -5.95 -19.35
C SER A 35 9.66 -5.37 -19.02
N GLY A 36 9.05 -4.61 -19.95
CA GLY A 36 7.74 -4.00 -19.72
C GLY A 36 7.49 -2.78 -20.61
N GLY A 37 6.84 -1.77 -20.04
CA GLY A 37 6.57 -0.52 -20.77
C GLY A 37 5.94 0.54 -19.89
N THR A 38 5.97 1.79 -20.35
CA THR A 38 5.32 2.93 -19.71
C THR A 38 4.25 3.48 -20.63
N LEU A 39 3.02 3.57 -20.10
CA LEU A 39 1.92 4.29 -20.72
C LEU A 39 1.94 5.74 -20.20
N HIS A 40 2.15 6.70 -21.09
CA HIS A 40 2.25 8.11 -20.74
C HIS A 40 0.88 8.80 -20.84
N GLY A 41 0.59 9.70 -19.90
CA GLY A 41 -0.68 10.44 -19.86
C GLY A 41 -1.81 9.66 -19.21
N THR A 42 -3.05 10.02 -19.55
CA THR A 42 -4.26 9.39 -19.00
C THR A 42 -4.73 8.30 -19.93
N TRP A 43 -4.88 7.09 -19.40
CA TRP A 43 -5.38 5.93 -20.12
C TRP A 43 -6.71 5.48 -19.52
N MET A 44 -7.69 5.27 -20.38
CA MET A 44 -8.96 4.65 -20.01
C MET A 44 -8.93 3.19 -20.43
N ALA A 45 -9.24 2.30 -19.50
CA ALA A 45 -9.39 0.88 -19.75
C ALA A 45 -10.74 0.44 -19.18
N ASP A 46 -11.54 -0.24 -19.99
CA ASP A 46 -12.88 -0.69 -19.56
C ASP A 46 -12.79 -1.74 -18.45
N THR A 47 -11.79 -2.61 -18.50
CA THR A 47 -11.56 -3.63 -17.47
C THR A 47 -10.07 -3.96 -17.39
N VAL A 48 -9.53 -4.01 -16.17
CA VAL A 48 -8.18 -4.47 -15.89
C VAL A 48 -8.26 -5.80 -15.15
N VAL A 49 -7.83 -6.89 -15.79
CA VAL A 49 -7.80 -8.23 -15.18
C VAL A 49 -6.36 -8.61 -14.87
N ALA A 50 -6.07 -8.85 -13.58
CA ALA A 50 -4.78 -9.36 -13.14
C ALA A 50 -4.84 -10.89 -12.99
N VAL A 51 -3.84 -11.60 -13.54
CA VAL A 51 -3.72 -13.05 -13.37
C VAL A 51 -3.49 -13.36 -11.89
N SER A 52 -4.39 -14.14 -11.27
CA SER A 52 -4.44 -14.34 -9.82
C SER A 52 -4.79 -15.78 -9.42
N ASP A 53 -4.43 -16.75 -10.26
CA ASP A 53 -4.72 -18.18 -10.03
C ASP A 53 -3.90 -18.76 -8.87
N ARG A 54 -4.54 -19.57 -8.01
CA ARG A 54 -3.89 -20.26 -6.90
C ARG A 54 -2.76 -21.19 -7.38
N ARG A 55 -2.88 -21.79 -8.56
CA ARG A 55 -1.86 -22.69 -9.14
C ARG A 55 -0.55 -21.98 -9.49
N LEU A 56 -0.60 -20.65 -9.64
CA LEU A 56 0.55 -19.81 -9.94
C LEU A 56 1.12 -19.14 -8.67
N LYS A 57 0.59 -19.49 -7.49
CA LYS A 57 0.97 -18.89 -6.21
C LYS A 57 1.42 -19.98 -5.24
N ASP A 58 2.52 -19.70 -4.55
CA ASP A 58 3.04 -20.55 -3.48
C ASP A 58 3.15 -19.73 -2.18
N ASN A 59 3.37 -20.41 -1.05
CA ASN A 59 3.59 -19.80 0.27
C ASN A 59 2.48 -18.82 0.69
N ILE A 60 1.22 -19.17 0.40
CA ILE A 60 0.04 -18.37 0.72
C ILE A 60 -0.18 -18.37 2.24
N LYS A 61 -0.01 -17.21 2.87
CA LYS A 61 -0.12 -17.00 4.32
C LYS A 61 -0.98 -15.77 4.64
N PRO A 62 -1.53 -15.66 5.86
CA PRO A 62 -2.15 -14.43 6.34
C PRO A 62 -1.20 -13.22 6.19
N ILE A 63 -1.77 -12.05 5.87
CA ILE A 63 -0.99 -10.82 5.69
C ILE A 63 -0.28 -10.40 6.99
N GLY A 64 -0.90 -10.64 8.16
CA GLY A 64 -0.28 -10.35 9.46
C GLY A 64 1.10 -11.00 9.62
N ASP A 65 1.20 -12.29 9.34
CA ASP A 65 2.45 -13.08 9.41
C ASP A 65 3.55 -12.52 8.49
N ALA A 66 3.17 -11.95 7.34
CA ALA A 66 4.12 -11.32 6.42
C ALA A 66 4.60 -9.97 6.95
N LEU A 67 3.74 -9.21 7.62
CA LEU A 67 4.05 -7.88 8.16
C LEU A 67 4.86 -7.92 9.45
N GLU A 68 4.68 -8.94 10.30
CA GLU A 68 5.49 -9.12 11.50
C GLU A 68 6.99 -9.19 11.18
N LYS A 69 7.35 -9.82 10.07
CA LYS A 69 8.74 -9.90 9.62
C LYS A 69 9.32 -8.52 9.29
N ASN A 70 8.50 -7.63 8.73
CA ASN A 70 8.91 -6.26 8.43
C ASN A 70 9.09 -5.45 9.71
N GLN A 71 8.18 -5.57 10.67
CA GLN A 71 8.31 -4.88 11.96
C GLN A 71 9.59 -5.30 12.69
N ASN A 72 9.84 -6.61 12.79
CA ASN A 72 11.06 -7.11 13.41
C ASN A 72 12.31 -6.60 12.67
N ALA A 73 12.31 -6.59 11.34
CA ALA A 73 13.43 -6.07 10.55
C ALA A 73 13.71 -4.57 10.80
N LEU A 74 12.67 -3.76 11.04
CA LEU A 74 12.81 -2.34 11.38
C LEU A 74 13.32 -2.14 12.82
N ASP A 75 12.93 -3.00 13.76
CA ASP A 75 13.40 -2.95 15.15
C ASP A 75 14.90 -3.31 15.27
N TYR A 76 15.44 -4.18 14.40
CA TYR A 76 16.87 -4.53 14.36
C TYR A 76 17.79 -3.41 13.84
N SER A 77 17.26 -2.38 13.17
CA SER A 77 18.03 -1.21 12.72
C SER A 77 18.27 -0.15 13.80
N SER A 78 17.71 -0.34 15.01
CA SER A 78 18.03 0.49 16.19
C SER A 78 19.12 -0.19 17.02
N PRO A 79 20.20 0.50 17.44
CA PRO A 79 21.17 -0.08 18.37
C PRO A 79 20.45 -0.58 19.63
N PRO A 80 20.81 -1.74 20.20
CA PRO A 80 20.14 -2.22 21.40
C PRO A 80 20.38 -1.20 22.52
N ALA A 81 19.32 -0.50 22.91
CA ALA A 81 19.30 0.24 24.16
C ALA A 81 19.59 -0.77 25.27
N ARG A 82 20.77 -0.61 25.88
CA ARG A 82 21.32 -1.49 26.89
C ARG A 82 20.34 -1.55 28.07
N GLY A 83 19.62 -2.66 28.18
CA GLY A 83 18.86 -3.00 29.39
C GLY A 83 17.36 -3.13 29.15
N THR A 84 16.94 -4.31 28.72
CA THR A 84 15.88 -5.10 29.38
C THR A 84 15.84 -6.45 28.69
N ARG A 85 16.38 -7.48 29.35
CA ARG A 85 16.08 -8.87 28.98
C ARG A 85 14.60 -9.09 29.30
N LYS A 86 13.71 -9.06 28.31
CA LYS A 86 12.37 -9.65 28.45
C LYS A 86 12.41 -11.09 27.94
N ALA A 87 12.01 -11.97 28.85
CA ALA A 87 11.99 -13.41 28.76
C ALA A 87 11.25 -13.90 27.52
N ALA A 88 11.86 -14.87 26.86
CA ALA A 88 11.20 -15.74 25.91
C ALA A 88 10.28 -16.70 26.67
N THR A 89 8.99 -16.39 26.74
CA THR A 89 7.95 -17.34 27.14
C THR A 89 6.68 -17.05 26.34
N THR A 90 6.36 -17.95 25.41
CA THR A 90 4.99 -18.33 24.99
C THR A 90 4.05 -17.18 24.57
N ALA A 91 4.18 -16.66 23.35
CA ALA A 91 3.17 -15.78 22.75
C ALA A 91 3.23 -15.74 21.21
N GLU A 92 3.06 -16.88 20.54
CA GLU A 92 2.99 -16.95 19.06
C GLU A 92 1.60 -16.65 18.47
N LYS A 93 0.56 -16.43 19.28
CA LYS A 93 -0.83 -16.30 18.78
C LYS A 93 -1.46 -14.90 18.86
N GLY A 94 -0.74 -13.89 19.33
CA GLY A 94 -1.30 -12.55 19.58
C GLY A 94 -0.59 -11.37 18.90
N ARG A 95 0.42 -11.62 18.05
CA ARG A 95 1.31 -10.56 17.54
C ARG A 95 0.89 -9.98 16.18
N ALA A 96 0.15 -10.75 15.37
CA ALA A 96 -0.34 -10.33 14.07
C ALA A 96 -1.29 -9.10 14.11
N PRO A 97 -2.20 -8.98 15.10
CA PRO A 97 -3.05 -7.79 15.25
C PRO A 97 -2.20 -6.55 15.56
N GLU A 98 -1.18 -6.67 16.40
CA GLU A 98 -0.31 -5.55 16.78
C GLU A 98 0.50 -5.02 15.59
N ALA A 99 1.01 -5.92 14.74
CA ALA A 99 1.75 -5.54 13.53
C ALA A 99 0.86 -4.75 12.55
N LEU A 100 -0.38 -5.20 12.33
CA LEU A 100 -1.35 -4.49 11.48
C LEU A 100 -1.73 -3.12 12.06
N SER A 101 -2.00 -3.05 13.37
CA SER A 101 -2.28 -1.79 14.06
C SER A 101 -1.07 -0.84 14.08
N TRP A 102 0.15 -1.35 14.14
CA TRP A 102 1.36 -0.54 13.99
C TRP A 102 1.46 0.05 12.58
N VAL A 103 1.31 -0.76 11.53
CA VAL A 103 1.38 -0.28 10.15
C VAL A 103 0.31 0.79 9.90
N LEU A 104 -0.93 0.59 10.34
CA LEU A 104 -2.01 1.59 10.21
C LEU A 104 -1.63 2.97 10.75
N ARG A 105 -0.91 3.02 11.87
CA ARG A 105 -0.44 4.29 12.47
C ARG A 105 0.68 4.96 11.69
N GLN A 106 1.43 4.18 10.90
CA GLN A 106 2.53 4.69 10.07
C GLN A 106 2.08 5.10 8.67
N LEU A 107 0.93 4.61 8.19
CA LEU A 107 0.38 5.02 6.90
C LEU A 107 -0.06 6.48 6.94
N ARG A 108 0.54 7.30 6.07
CA ARG A 108 0.27 8.73 5.93
C ARG A 108 -0.29 9.04 4.54
N PRO A 109 -1.63 9.05 4.38
CA PRO A 109 -2.22 9.53 3.13
C PRO A 109 -1.98 11.04 3.00
N VAL A 110 -1.67 11.47 1.78
CA VAL A 110 -1.38 12.88 1.46
C VAL A 110 -2.19 13.35 0.26
N SER A 111 -2.48 14.65 0.20
CA SER A 111 -2.92 15.34 -1.00
C SER A 111 -1.72 15.94 -1.73
N TYR A 112 -1.64 15.80 -3.04
CA TYR A 112 -0.53 16.33 -3.84
C TYR A 112 -0.98 16.74 -5.23
N ASN A 113 -0.17 17.57 -5.87
CA ASN A 113 -0.26 17.90 -7.29
C ASN A 113 1.06 17.48 -7.96
N PHE A 114 1.00 17.04 -9.22
CA PHE A 114 2.23 16.80 -9.96
C PHE A 114 2.93 18.13 -10.30
N LYS A 115 4.26 18.13 -10.23
CA LYS A 115 5.07 19.31 -10.60
C LYS A 115 4.99 19.63 -12.10
N LYS A 116 4.76 18.62 -12.94
CA LYS A 116 4.73 18.71 -14.41
C LYS A 116 3.73 17.70 -14.97
N GLY A 117 3.29 17.92 -16.21
CA GLY A 117 2.36 17.04 -16.93
C GLY A 117 0.94 17.59 -17.01
N SER A 118 0.10 16.93 -17.79
CA SER A 118 -1.31 17.31 -17.99
C SER A 118 -2.13 17.32 -16.70
N ASP A 119 -1.67 16.58 -15.68
CA ASP A 119 -2.36 16.40 -14.41
C ASP A 119 -1.81 17.29 -13.28
N ALA A 120 -0.93 18.25 -13.59
CA ALA A 120 -0.31 19.13 -12.59
C ALA A 120 -1.30 20.09 -11.90
N LYS A 121 -2.46 20.35 -12.51
CA LYS A 121 -3.47 21.27 -11.99
C LYS A 121 -4.51 20.59 -11.09
N ASN A 122 -4.56 19.26 -11.09
CA ASN A 122 -5.56 18.52 -10.33
C ASN A 122 -4.97 18.08 -8.98
N VAL A 123 -5.74 18.29 -7.91
CA VAL A 123 -5.41 17.76 -6.60
C VAL A 123 -5.69 16.26 -6.60
N ARG A 124 -4.68 15.48 -6.22
CA ARG A 124 -4.78 14.03 -6.10
C ARG A 124 -4.55 13.60 -4.66
N PHE A 125 -5.10 12.45 -4.31
CA PHE A 125 -4.85 11.79 -3.03
C PHE A 125 -4.04 10.52 -3.27
N GLY A 126 -3.13 10.21 -2.35
CA GLY A 126 -2.33 9.00 -2.45
C GLY A 126 -1.29 8.91 -1.33
N PHE A 127 -0.21 8.20 -1.61
CA PHE A 127 0.89 7.98 -0.66
C PHE A 127 2.22 8.32 -1.32
N ILE A 128 3.19 8.74 -0.51
CA ILE A 128 4.56 8.97 -0.96
C ILE A 128 5.32 7.65 -0.97
N ALA A 129 5.85 7.26 -2.13
CA ALA A 129 6.51 5.96 -2.31
C ALA A 129 7.73 5.79 -1.38
N ASP A 130 8.51 6.84 -1.12
CA ASP A 130 9.67 6.77 -0.21
C ASP A 130 9.29 6.54 1.25
N GLU A 131 8.15 7.08 1.69
CA GLU A 131 7.62 6.82 3.03
C GLU A 131 7.05 5.41 3.11
N MET A 132 6.30 5.01 2.08
CA MET A 132 5.76 3.66 1.97
C MET A 132 6.84 2.60 1.92
N GLN A 133 8.00 2.88 1.31
CA GLN A 133 9.09 1.91 1.24
C GLN A 133 9.67 1.59 2.62
N LYS A 134 9.64 2.55 3.55
CA LYS A 134 10.10 2.34 4.94
C LYS A 134 9.14 1.47 5.74
N VAL A 135 7.84 1.52 5.43
CA VAL A 135 6.79 0.85 6.21
C VAL A 135 6.39 -0.49 5.56
N LEU A 136 6.16 -0.48 4.25
CA LEU A 136 5.71 -1.60 3.42
C LEU A 136 6.56 -1.66 2.13
N PRO A 137 7.83 -2.07 2.21
CA PRO A 137 8.71 -2.14 1.04
C PRO A 137 8.15 -3.02 -0.09
N GLN A 138 7.34 -4.04 0.24
CA GLN A 138 6.76 -4.95 -0.74
C GLN A 138 5.75 -4.32 -1.71
N VAL A 139 5.10 -3.20 -1.32
CA VAL A 139 4.15 -2.51 -2.20
C VAL A 139 4.82 -1.45 -3.07
N VAL A 140 6.11 -1.20 -2.87
CA VAL A 140 6.87 -0.20 -3.62
C VAL A 140 7.75 -0.91 -4.65
N ARG A 141 7.76 -0.38 -5.87
CA ARG A 141 8.59 -0.88 -6.97
C ARG A 141 9.42 0.26 -7.52
N ASP A 142 10.70 -0.01 -7.75
CA ASP A 142 11.54 0.89 -8.53
C ASP A 142 11.11 0.76 -9.99
N LEU A 143 10.76 1.90 -10.59
CA LEU A 143 10.46 2.00 -12.00
C LEU A 143 11.79 2.01 -12.76
N PRO A 144 11.89 1.28 -13.88
CA PRO A 144 13.10 1.26 -14.68
C PRO A 144 13.49 2.69 -15.07
N HIS A 145 14.80 2.97 -15.05
CA HIS A 145 15.32 4.23 -15.55
C HIS A 145 14.87 4.43 -16.98
N GLN A 146 14.14 5.51 -17.18
CA GLN A 146 13.84 6.02 -18.50
C GLN A 146 15.12 6.71 -18.97
N GLU A 147 15.89 6.07 -19.85
CA GLU A 147 16.99 6.74 -20.54
C GLU A 147 16.42 7.78 -21.51
N GLU A 148 15.85 8.86 -20.97
CA GLU A 148 15.56 10.03 -21.77
C GLU A 148 16.89 10.70 -22.10
N THR A 149 17.40 10.42 -23.30
CA THR A 149 18.39 11.24 -24.02
C THR A 149 19.72 11.47 -23.30
N HIS A 150 20.72 10.62 -23.59
CA HIS A 150 22.18 10.90 -23.52
C HIS A 150 22.79 11.57 -22.27
N LYS A 151 22.04 11.78 -21.19
CA LYS A 151 22.55 12.24 -19.91
C LYS A 151 22.42 11.08 -18.95
N LYS A 152 23.56 10.47 -18.60
CA LYS A 152 23.70 9.73 -17.34
C LYS A 152 23.42 10.74 -16.22
N THR A 153 22.17 10.91 -15.86
CA THR A 153 21.80 11.52 -14.59
C THR A 153 21.96 10.44 -13.54
N ASP A 154 22.85 10.66 -12.57
CA ASP A 154 23.00 9.87 -11.34
C ASP A 154 21.74 9.96 -10.43
N GLU A 155 20.56 10.24 -11.02
CA GLU A 155 19.31 10.37 -10.29
C GLU A 155 18.77 8.98 -9.94
N PRO A 156 18.35 8.74 -8.69
CA PRO A 156 17.83 7.46 -8.26
C PRO A 156 16.54 7.09 -9.04
N PRO A 157 16.25 5.79 -9.20
CA PRO A 157 15.07 5.36 -9.95
C PRO A 157 13.80 5.90 -9.32
N LYS A 158 12.86 6.31 -10.18
CA LYS A 158 11.54 6.74 -9.74
C LYS A 158 10.87 5.56 -9.06
N LYS A 159 10.14 5.80 -7.97
CA LYS A 159 9.43 4.75 -7.24
C LYS A 159 7.93 4.84 -7.47
N GLY A 160 7.31 3.69 -7.67
CA GLY A 160 5.86 3.54 -7.83
C GLY A 160 5.27 2.68 -6.70
N ILE A 161 3.96 2.85 -6.47
CA ILE A 161 3.20 2.04 -5.51
C ILE A 161 2.28 1.09 -6.29
N VAL A 162 2.30 -0.18 -5.91
CA VAL A 162 1.39 -1.21 -6.41
C VAL A 162 0.09 -1.11 -5.62
N TYR A 163 -0.83 -0.28 -6.11
CA TYR A 163 -2.13 -0.06 -5.46
C TYR A 163 -2.96 -1.33 -5.22
N PRO A 164 -2.99 -2.34 -6.10
CA PRO A 164 -3.69 -3.60 -5.81
C PRO A 164 -3.18 -4.29 -4.53
N ASP A 165 -1.87 -4.32 -4.32
CA ASP A 165 -1.27 -4.91 -3.13
C ASP A 165 -1.58 -4.08 -1.88
N LEU A 166 -1.53 -2.75 -2.01
CA LEU A 166 -1.90 -1.84 -0.92
C LEU A 166 -3.36 -2.03 -0.49
N ILE A 167 -4.29 -2.19 -1.44
CA ILE A 167 -5.71 -2.44 -1.15
C ILE A 167 -5.88 -3.78 -0.42
N ALA A 168 -5.13 -4.82 -0.80
CA ALA A 168 -5.18 -6.10 -0.10
C ALA A 168 -4.72 -5.98 1.37
N VAL A 169 -3.65 -5.21 1.61
CA VAL A 169 -3.15 -4.92 2.96
C VAL A 169 -4.17 -4.10 3.76
N LEU A 170 -4.72 -3.03 3.21
CA LEU A 170 -5.76 -2.21 3.84
C LEU A 170 -7.01 -3.03 4.17
N THR A 171 -7.39 -3.95 3.29
CA THR A 171 -8.53 -4.85 3.53
C THR A 171 -8.28 -5.78 4.72
N ALA A 172 -7.07 -6.33 4.84
CA ALA A 172 -6.70 -7.16 5.98
C ALA A 172 -6.71 -6.36 7.29
N MET A 173 -6.23 -5.12 7.26
CA MET A 173 -6.27 -4.19 8.40
C MET A 173 -7.70 -3.86 8.81
N MET A 174 -8.58 -3.54 7.86
CA MET A 174 -9.98 -3.20 8.16
C MET A 174 -10.73 -4.39 8.77
N ARG A 175 -10.44 -5.61 8.30
CA ARG A 175 -11.01 -6.83 8.88
C ARG A 175 -10.56 -7.01 10.32
N ASP A 176 -9.28 -6.79 10.62
CA ASP A 176 -8.73 -6.88 11.97
C ASP A 176 -9.34 -5.82 12.90
N PHE A 177 -9.43 -4.58 12.43
CA PHE A 177 -10.12 -3.50 13.14
C PHE A 177 -11.58 -3.85 13.46
N GLY A 178 -12.29 -4.46 12.49
CA GLY A 178 -13.65 -4.95 12.70
C GLY A 178 -13.73 -6.04 13.78
N THR A 179 -12.74 -6.93 13.90
CA THR A 179 -12.69 -7.91 15.00
C THR A 179 -12.41 -7.28 16.35
N GLN A 180 -11.47 -6.33 16.42
CA GLN A 180 -11.16 -5.60 17.66
C GLN A 180 -12.36 -4.77 18.14
N MET A 181 -13.08 -4.12 17.21
CA MET A 181 -14.29 -3.35 17.55
C MET A 181 -15.39 -4.24 18.16
N LYS A 182 -15.55 -5.46 17.65
CA LYS A 182 -16.52 -6.42 18.21
C LYS A 182 -16.15 -6.85 19.63
N ASP A 183 -14.87 -7.15 19.87
CA ASP A 183 -14.38 -7.50 21.21
C ASP A 183 -14.59 -6.35 22.20
N VAL A 184 -14.27 -5.12 21.80
CA VAL A 184 -14.50 -3.93 22.62
C VAL A 184 -15.99 -3.75 22.92
N GLN A 185 -16.87 -3.91 21.93
CA GLN A 185 -18.32 -3.83 22.13
C GLN A 185 -18.84 -4.89 23.11
N GLU A 186 -18.33 -6.12 23.03
CA GLU A 186 -18.72 -7.19 23.95
C GLU A 186 -18.27 -6.87 25.38
N ARG A 187 -17.03 -6.40 25.55
CA ARG A 187 -16.52 -5.97 26.85
C ARG A 187 -17.29 -4.79 27.45
N VAL A 188 -17.68 -3.82 26.63
CA VAL A 188 -18.53 -2.70 27.05
C VAL A 188 -19.89 -3.23 27.53
N LYS A 189 -20.53 -4.14 26.79
CA LYS A 189 -21.80 -4.75 27.21
C LYS A 189 -21.68 -5.52 28.52
N THR A 190 -20.61 -6.30 28.72
CA THR A 190 -20.38 -7.00 29.98
C THR A 190 -20.16 -6.03 31.13
N ALA A 191 -19.41 -4.95 30.90
CA ALA A 191 -19.19 -3.92 31.90
C ALA A 191 -20.49 -3.17 32.26
N GLU A 192 -21.31 -2.82 31.27
CA GLU A 192 -22.63 -2.23 31.47
C GLU A 192 -23.55 -3.16 32.26
N ALA A 193 -23.59 -4.45 31.93
CA ALA A 193 -24.38 -5.43 32.67
C ALA A 193 -23.95 -5.62 34.13
N GLU A 194 -22.65 -5.47 34.42
CA GLU A 194 -22.13 -5.52 35.79
C GLU A 194 -22.44 -4.24 36.57
N LEU A 195 -22.39 -3.06 35.93
CA LEU A 195 -22.84 -1.81 36.55
C LEU A 195 -24.33 -1.84 36.88
N ASP A 196 -25.17 -2.30 35.94
CA ASP A 196 -26.62 -2.47 36.17
C ASP A 196 -26.92 -3.42 37.33
N ARG A 197 -26.04 -4.43 37.54
CA ARG A 197 -26.16 -5.34 38.66
C ARG A 197 -25.83 -4.67 40.00
N LEU A 198 -24.78 -3.85 40.04
CA LEU A 198 -24.37 -3.11 41.23
C LEU A 198 -25.41 -2.05 41.63
N ASP A 199 -25.92 -1.28 40.66
CA ASP A 199 -27.00 -0.30 40.89
C ASP A 199 -28.29 -0.95 41.44
N ARG A 200 -28.53 -2.23 41.15
CA ARG A 200 -29.68 -2.98 41.66
C ARG A 200 -29.48 -3.53 43.08
N VAL A 201 -28.24 -3.66 43.52
CA VAL A 201 -27.86 -4.23 44.83
C VAL A 201 -27.72 -3.15 45.90
N ASP A 202 -27.57 -1.88 45.51
CA ASP A 202 -27.70 -0.72 46.39
C ASP A 202 -29.11 -0.13 46.33
N PRO A 203 -30.12 -0.65 47.07
CA PRO A 203 -31.28 0.15 47.36
C PRO A 203 -30.78 1.35 48.16
N VAL A 204 -30.98 2.55 47.61
CA VAL A 204 -30.78 3.81 48.32
C VAL A 204 -31.53 3.71 49.64
N ASP A 205 -30.80 3.46 50.72
CA ASP A 205 -31.38 3.29 52.05
C ASP A 205 -31.96 4.66 52.43
N PRO A 206 -33.29 4.81 52.59
CA PRO A 206 -33.87 6.07 53.02
C PRO A 206 -33.70 6.15 54.55
N LEU A 207 -32.46 6.28 55.00
CA LEU A 207 -32.10 6.35 56.42
C LEU A 207 -31.37 7.65 56.74
N PHE A 208 -31.92 8.78 56.32
CA PHE A 208 -31.75 10.07 56.99
C PHE A 208 -33.03 10.91 56.80
N MET A 209 -34.04 10.64 57.64
CA MET A 209 -35.13 11.56 58.00
C MET A 209 -34.93 11.98 59.45
#